data_AF-A0A1J1GZG1-F1
#
_entry.id   AF-A0A1J1GZG1-F1
#
_cell.length_a   1.000
_cell.length_b   1.000
_cell.length_c   1.000
_cell.angle_alpha   90.00
_cell.angle_beta   90.00
_cell.angle_gamma   90.00
#
_symmetry.space_group_name_H-M   'P 1'
#
loop_
_entity.id
_entity.type
_entity.pdbx_description
1 polymer ?
#
loop_
_entity_poly.entity_id
_entity_poly.type
_entity_poly.pdbx_seq_one_letter_code
_entity_poly.pdbx_strand_id
1 'polypeptide(L)'
;MTCNPIGTDINILDNNLTQIFRDSEEWLILEYFLQMNTRTSRVKLVQAWHVSPAHTINKFEKRNSEKLVLKCFIDTLALDKDNTIQDICRRGFSISKKGLKLSVGNFNLPGFPLTSLNKKNIINDSNELIYEQDVTYLGKKKKKKIIEHSETVLLSGERSLFEFFLCDVGVGLSLAVSENEIAAYNRDTLPIEYDSIFIKKKKDKTLDDSLTIHYKCKKNENEENNNEINLVLGGDTMATYGVLPYYTFHHEYIIYDNSQLLPRYLIQFECDPSADEHFAIPLCDYCQDAPSAFYCESDEVRLCEKCDNIIHSQNKLVMKHIRKSLNEAQKIPGKCKIHLHNDINMFCTVCHVPICELCMSIHSHTDLSSENLININYSSDTIMSLNMAYKAIIQYSSKPSKLIKERKRNLNDLLNKIEKLYEQVKLNIHDAEENVYTILEDLVKQLHMITEKKMCSVLSEEYELKRQFNEIIWNESFLHYLQTILPPADFMNAWLKHCKRREEIEKNSLIVEKIYSLVFPDMRIKGNINIVTEGSIEHENLFHSTENL
;
A
#
# COMPACT_ATOMS: atom_id res chain seq x y z
N MET A 1 4.18 -56.41 -13.45
CA MET A 1 3.45 -55.49 -14.35
C MET A 1 2.07 -55.25 -13.76
N THR A 2 1.93 -54.18 -12.98
CA THR A 2 0.66 -53.48 -12.69
C THR A 2 1.07 -52.12 -12.15
N CYS A 3 0.85 -51.09 -12.96
CA CYS A 3 1.24 -49.71 -12.71
C CYS A 3 0.29 -49.06 -11.69
N ASN A 4 0.85 -48.50 -10.62
CA ASN A 4 0.19 -47.47 -9.82
C ASN A 4 0.46 -46.11 -10.49
N PRO A 5 -0.55 -45.34 -10.91
CA PRO A 5 -0.38 -43.95 -11.28
C PRO A 5 -0.65 -43.04 -10.07
N ILE A 6 -0.04 -41.86 -10.10
CA ILE A 6 -0.18 -40.72 -9.17
C ILE A 6 0.84 -40.77 -8.02
N GLY A 7 1.98 -40.13 -8.30
CA GLY A 7 3.04 -39.83 -7.34
C GLY A 7 2.54 -38.85 -6.29
N THR A 8 2.21 -39.38 -5.12
CA THR A 8 2.30 -38.67 -3.85
C THR A 8 3.74 -38.78 -3.36
N ASP A 9 4.62 -37.90 -3.82
CA ASP A 9 5.89 -37.65 -3.12
C ASP A 9 5.60 -36.84 -1.84
N ILE A 10 4.84 -37.44 -0.92
CA ILE A 10 4.70 -37.03 0.47
C ILE A 10 5.39 -38.10 1.31
N ASN A 11 6.66 -38.35 1.01
CA ASN A 11 7.60 -39.04 1.92
C ASN A 11 8.32 -38.00 2.78
N ILE A 12 7.57 -37.05 3.34
CA ILE A 12 8.10 -36.06 4.27
C ILE A 12 7.14 -36.01 5.46
N LEU A 13 7.36 -36.92 6.42
CA LEU A 13 6.97 -36.77 7.82
C LEU A 13 7.53 -37.94 8.63
N ASP A 14 8.85 -37.97 8.80
CA ASP A 14 9.41 -38.59 10.01
C ASP A 14 9.01 -37.69 11.19
N ASN A 15 7.87 -38.04 11.80
CA ASN A 15 7.49 -37.90 13.22
C ASN A 15 7.34 -36.53 13.92
N ASN A 16 7.53 -35.37 13.29
CA ASN A 16 7.59 -34.11 14.07
C ASN A 16 6.50 -33.05 13.82
N LEU A 17 5.54 -33.25 12.91
CA LEU A 17 4.41 -32.31 12.76
C LEU A 17 3.13 -32.93 13.29
N THR A 18 2.46 -32.23 14.22
CA THR A 18 1.16 -32.65 14.73
C THR A 18 0.07 -32.22 13.75
N GLN A 19 -0.66 -33.20 13.24
CA GLN A 19 -1.81 -32.96 12.37
C GLN A 19 -3.00 -32.46 13.19
N ILE A 20 -3.71 -31.47 12.67
CA ILE A 20 -4.94 -30.96 13.28
C ILE A 20 -6.10 -31.91 12.94
N PHE A 21 -6.86 -32.30 13.96
CA PHE A 21 -8.02 -33.16 13.77
C PHE A 21 -9.13 -32.42 13.00
N ARG A 22 -9.75 -33.14 12.06
CA ARG A 22 -10.92 -32.64 11.32
C ARG A 22 -12.06 -32.29 12.27
N ASP A 23 -12.77 -31.21 11.97
CA ASP A 23 -13.89 -30.67 12.75
C ASP A 23 -13.56 -30.23 14.20
N SER A 24 -12.28 -30.09 14.54
CA SER A 24 -11.86 -29.42 15.79
C SER A 24 -12.18 -27.91 15.74
N GLU A 25 -12.23 -27.26 16.91
CA GLU A 25 -12.44 -25.80 16.96
C GLU A 25 -11.34 -25.04 16.18
N GLU A 26 -10.08 -25.48 16.29
CA GLU A 26 -8.97 -24.92 15.53
C GLU A 26 -9.16 -25.06 14.02
N TRP A 27 -9.67 -26.21 13.57
CA TRP A 27 -9.97 -26.47 12.16
C TRP A 27 -11.01 -25.48 11.62
N LEU A 28 -12.11 -25.30 12.35
CA LEU A 28 -13.19 -24.39 11.96
C LEU A 28 -12.72 -22.94 11.92
N ILE A 29 -11.86 -22.53 12.86
CA ILE A 29 -11.26 -21.20 12.89
C ILE A 29 -10.33 -20.99 11.68
N LEU A 30 -9.50 -21.99 11.33
CA LEU A 30 -8.60 -21.92 10.18
C LEU A 30 -9.39 -21.85 8.86
N GLU A 31 -10.44 -22.65 8.71
CA GLU A 31 -11.33 -22.63 7.55
C GLU A 31 -12.02 -21.27 7.43
N TYR A 32 -12.53 -20.71 8.53
CA TYR A 32 -13.11 -19.37 8.55
C TYR A 32 -12.10 -18.28 8.15
N PHE A 33 -10.88 -18.32 8.68
CA PHE A 33 -9.84 -17.37 8.29
C PHE A 33 -9.47 -17.49 6.82
N LEU A 34 -9.36 -18.70 6.31
CA LEU A 34 -9.09 -18.95 4.90
C LEU A 34 -10.20 -18.34 4.03
N GLN A 35 -11.46 -18.67 4.31
CA GLN A 35 -12.64 -18.16 3.62
C GLN A 35 -12.77 -16.63 3.70
N MET A 36 -12.41 -16.02 4.83
CA MET A 36 -12.40 -14.57 5.00
C MET A 36 -11.33 -13.90 4.12
N ASN A 37 -10.14 -14.49 4.00
CA ASN A 37 -9.04 -13.92 3.22
C ASN A 37 -9.21 -14.19 1.71
N THR A 38 -9.69 -15.37 1.29
CA THR A 38 -9.99 -15.67 -0.12
C THR A 38 -11.32 -15.08 -0.59
N ARG A 39 -12.19 -14.69 0.35
CA ARG A 39 -13.54 -14.13 0.14
C ARG A 39 -14.52 -15.06 -0.57
N THR A 40 -14.28 -16.37 -0.54
CA THR A 40 -15.14 -17.36 -1.20
C THR A 40 -15.43 -18.53 -0.27
N SER A 41 -16.67 -19.02 -0.29
CA SER A 41 -17.08 -20.22 0.45
C SER A 41 -16.69 -21.52 -0.26
N ARG A 42 -16.16 -21.45 -1.48
CA ARG A 42 -15.79 -22.62 -2.30
C ARG A 42 -14.52 -23.30 -1.82
N VAL A 43 -13.81 -22.67 -0.90
CA VAL A 43 -12.55 -23.15 -0.37
C VAL A 43 -12.83 -24.04 0.84
N LYS A 44 -12.29 -25.27 0.77
CA LYS A 44 -12.38 -26.27 1.83
C LYS A 44 -11.00 -26.70 2.26
N LEU A 45 -10.79 -26.72 3.57
CA LEU A 45 -9.54 -27.22 4.15
C LEU A 45 -9.48 -28.75 3.98
N VAL A 46 -8.34 -29.28 3.55
CA VAL A 46 -8.13 -30.72 3.31
C VAL A 46 -7.22 -31.32 4.38
N GLN A 47 -6.11 -30.65 4.68
CA GLN A 47 -5.15 -31.01 5.73
C GLN A 47 -4.56 -29.75 6.38
N ALA A 48 -4.20 -29.84 7.65
CA ALA A 48 -3.51 -28.79 8.38
C ALA A 48 -2.56 -29.39 9.43
N TRP A 49 -1.39 -28.78 9.59
CA TRP A 49 -0.36 -29.20 10.52
C TRP A 49 0.14 -28.02 11.34
N HIS A 50 0.47 -28.25 12.60
CA HIS A 50 1.21 -27.28 13.42
C HIS A 50 2.67 -27.28 12.98
N VAL A 51 3.19 -26.10 12.64
CA VAL A 51 4.58 -25.91 12.21
C VAL A 51 5.18 -24.81 13.08
N SER A 52 5.56 -25.12 14.32
CA SER A 52 6.14 -24.11 15.21
C SER A 52 7.28 -24.70 16.04
N PRO A 53 8.53 -24.63 15.55
CA PRO A 53 9.69 -25.03 16.32
C PRO A 53 9.85 -24.17 17.58
N ALA A 54 10.07 -24.80 18.73
CA ALA A 54 10.15 -24.11 20.02
C ALA A 54 11.21 -22.99 20.06
N HIS A 55 12.33 -23.16 19.35
CA HIS A 55 13.37 -22.13 19.28
C HIS A 55 12.94 -20.88 18.50
N THR A 56 12.07 -21.03 17.50
CA THR A 56 11.52 -19.93 16.70
C THR A 56 10.46 -19.17 17.48
N ILE A 57 9.59 -19.88 18.20
CA ILE A 57 8.61 -19.27 19.11
C ILE A 57 9.31 -18.37 20.12
N ASN A 58 10.32 -18.90 20.83
CA ASN A 58 11.04 -18.14 21.84
C ASN A 58 11.77 -16.91 21.27
N LYS A 59 12.32 -17.00 20.05
CA LYS A 59 12.96 -15.85 19.38
C LYS A 59 11.93 -14.79 18.97
N PHE A 60 10.78 -15.24 18.47
CA PHE A 60 9.69 -14.36 18.05
C PHE A 60 9.06 -13.64 19.24
N GLU A 61 8.71 -14.35 20.30
CA GLU A 61 8.09 -13.78 21.50
C GLU A 61 9.00 -12.76 22.19
N LYS A 62 10.30 -13.07 22.31
CA LYS A 62 11.29 -12.13 22.88
C LYS A 62 11.37 -10.80 22.13
N ARG A 63 11.16 -10.81 20.81
CA ARG A 63 11.27 -9.61 19.98
C ARG A 63 9.94 -8.86 19.86
N ASN A 64 8.82 -9.58 19.86
CA ASN A 64 7.52 -9.06 19.42
C ASN A 64 6.46 -8.94 20.53
N SER A 65 6.80 -9.19 21.80
CA SER A 65 5.86 -9.13 22.93
C SER A 65 5.12 -7.79 23.07
N GLU A 66 5.74 -6.69 22.66
CA GLU A 66 5.17 -5.33 22.71
C GLU A 66 4.86 -4.76 21.32
N LYS A 67 5.02 -5.55 20.26
CA LYS A 67 4.93 -5.09 18.87
C LYS A 67 3.62 -5.52 18.22
N LEU A 68 3.21 -4.81 17.17
CA LEU A 68 2.06 -5.19 16.37
C LEU A 68 2.35 -6.51 15.63
N VAL A 69 1.57 -7.54 15.94
CA VAL A 69 1.61 -8.85 15.27
C VAL A 69 0.40 -9.02 14.36
N LEU A 70 0.64 -9.37 13.09
CA LEU A 70 -0.38 -9.60 12.07
C LEU A 70 -0.33 -11.06 11.58
N LYS A 71 -1.45 -11.58 11.10
CA LYS A 71 -1.51 -12.91 10.47
C LYS A 71 -1.41 -12.79 8.96
N CYS A 72 -0.52 -13.57 8.36
CA CYS A 72 -0.25 -13.56 6.92
C CYS A 72 -0.31 -14.97 6.35
N PHE A 73 -0.88 -15.10 5.15
CA PHE A 73 -0.82 -16.31 4.35
C PHE A 73 0.30 -16.18 3.33
N ILE A 74 1.21 -17.16 3.33
CA ILE A 74 2.36 -17.21 2.40
C ILE A 74 2.21 -18.44 1.53
N ASP A 75 2.15 -18.22 0.21
CA ASP A 75 2.11 -19.29 -0.78
C ASP A 75 3.46 -20.03 -0.82
N THR A 76 3.42 -21.35 -0.75
CA THR A 76 4.62 -22.20 -0.86
C THR A 76 5.27 -22.12 -2.24
N LEU A 77 4.50 -21.88 -3.30
CA LEU A 77 5.01 -21.73 -4.67
C LEU A 77 5.78 -20.42 -4.89
N ALA A 78 5.51 -19.42 -4.07
CA ALA A 78 6.15 -18.10 -4.14
C ALA A 78 7.48 -18.03 -3.36
N LEU A 79 7.87 -19.11 -2.67
CA LEU A 79 9.08 -19.14 -1.86
C LEU A 79 10.35 -19.33 -2.69
N ASP A 80 11.43 -18.69 -2.24
CA ASP A 80 12.76 -18.85 -2.81
C ASP A 80 13.33 -20.26 -2.57
N LYS A 81 14.32 -20.66 -3.37
CA LYS A 81 15.01 -21.96 -3.26
C LYS A 81 15.62 -22.22 -1.88
N ASP A 82 15.97 -21.16 -1.15
CA ASP A 82 16.54 -21.25 0.20
C ASP A 82 15.49 -21.55 1.27
N ASN A 83 14.20 -21.40 0.95
CA ASN A 83 13.07 -21.55 1.85
C ASN A 83 12.18 -22.71 1.40
N THR A 84 12.73 -23.93 1.45
CA THR A 84 11.92 -25.14 1.25
C THR A 84 10.99 -25.39 2.45
N ILE A 85 9.90 -26.10 2.25
CA ILE A 85 8.95 -26.48 3.33
C ILE A 85 9.69 -27.18 4.48
N GLN A 86 10.61 -28.10 4.15
CA GLN A 86 11.41 -28.82 5.14
C GLN A 86 12.31 -27.90 5.95
N ASP A 87 12.96 -26.95 5.29
CA ASP A 87 13.84 -25.98 5.95
C ASP A 87 13.03 -25.09 6.88
N ILE A 88 11.88 -24.58 6.43
CA ILE A 88 11.00 -23.74 7.26
C ILE A 88 10.55 -24.50 8.52
N CYS A 89 10.15 -25.77 8.38
CA CYS A 89 9.76 -26.60 9.51
C CYS A 89 10.92 -26.88 10.49
N ARG A 90 12.18 -26.87 10.03
CA ARG A 90 13.34 -27.15 10.90
C ARG A 90 13.97 -25.92 11.52
N ARG A 91 14.13 -24.83 10.76
CA ARG A 91 14.90 -23.63 11.15
C ARG A 91 14.10 -22.34 11.17
N GLY A 92 12.88 -22.34 10.63
CA GLY A 92 12.11 -21.13 10.30
C GLY A 92 12.55 -20.49 8.97
N PHE A 93 11.99 -19.33 8.64
CA PHE A 93 12.28 -18.62 7.40
C PHE A 93 13.71 -18.03 7.35
N SER A 94 14.36 -18.08 6.18
CA SER A 94 15.53 -17.24 5.89
C SER A 94 15.09 -16.04 5.07
N ILE A 95 15.34 -14.83 5.58
CA ILE A 95 15.05 -13.59 4.88
C ILE A 95 16.37 -13.05 4.34
N SER A 96 16.37 -12.73 3.04
CA SER A 96 17.52 -12.11 2.39
C SER A 96 17.66 -10.63 2.80
N LYS A 97 18.81 -10.01 2.49
CA LYS A 97 19.03 -8.58 2.78
C LYS A 97 18.03 -7.64 2.10
N LYS A 98 17.39 -8.09 1.01
CA LYS A 98 16.36 -7.35 0.28
C LYS A 98 14.99 -7.37 0.97
N GLY A 99 14.87 -8.14 2.07
CA GLY A 99 13.62 -8.33 2.79
C GLY A 99 12.68 -9.30 2.09
N LEU A 100 11.66 -9.75 2.83
CA LEU A 100 10.59 -10.61 2.33
C LEU A 100 9.31 -9.78 2.23
N LYS A 101 8.71 -9.75 1.04
CA LYS A 101 7.41 -9.12 0.79
C LYS A 101 6.27 -10.03 1.25
N LEU A 102 5.38 -9.49 2.06
CA LEU A 102 4.26 -10.20 2.68
C LEU A 102 2.95 -9.45 2.42
N SER A 103 1.91 -10.18 2.04
CA SER A 103 0.55 -9.64 1.90
C SER A 103 -0.29 -10.00 3.11
N VAL A 104 -0.80 -8.99 3.81
CA VAL A 104 -1.74 -9.13 4.93
C VAL A 104 -3.14 -8.81 4.41
N GLY A 105 -4.06 -9.75 4.62
CA GLY A 105 -5.45 -9.65 4.20
C GLY A 105 -5.76 -10.51 2.99
N ASN A 106 -6.61 -9.98 2.10
CA ASN A 106 -7.11 -10.69 0.96
C ASN A 106 -6.01 -10.99 -0.06
N PHE A 107 -6.01 -12.22 -0.59
CA PHE A 107 -5.09 -12.68 -1.61
C PHE A 107 -5.82 -13.49 -2.68
N ASN A 108 -5.20 -13.63 -3.86
CA ASN A 108 -5.77 -14.28 -5.02
C ASN A 108 -5.21 -15.69 -5.21
N LEU A 109 -6.05 -16.60 -5.66
CA LEU A 109 -5.65 -17.93 -6.08
C LEU A 109 -5.38 -17.95 -7.59
N PRO A 110 -4.25 -18.52 -8.05
CA PRO A 110 -3.96 -18.62 -9.48
C PRO A 110 -4.98 -19.55 -10.17
N GLY A 111 -5.51 -19.12 -11.32
CA GLY A 111 -6.50 -19.90 -12.10
C GLY A 111 -7.96 -19.62 -11.76
N PHE A 112 -8.24 -18.79 -10.75
CA PHE A 112 -9.60 -18.37 -10.42
C PHE A 112 -9.79 -16.88 -10.73
N PRO A 113 -10.63 -16.50 -11.70
CA PRO A 113 -10.80 -15.10 -12.07
C PRO A 113 -11.68 -14.39 -11.04
N LEU A 114 -11.08 -13.89 -9.96
CA LEU A 114 -11.65 -12.75 -9.22
C LEU A 114 -11.12 -11.40 -9.75
N THR A 115 -10.31 -11.46 -10.81
CA THR A 115 -9.72 -10.32 -11.51
C THR A 115 -10.29 -10.22 -12.92
N SER A 116 -10.73 -9.02 -13.30
CA SER A 116 -10.64 -8.60 -14.69
C SER A 116 -9.15 -8.62 -15.06
N LEU A 117 -8.70 -9.60 -15.84
CA LEU A 117 -7.51 -9.42 -16.66
C LEU A 117 -7.86 -8.30 -17.64
N ASN A 118 -7.58 -7.05 -17.25
CA ASN A 118 -7.75 -5.88 -18.12
C ASN A 118 -6.87 -6.07 -19.36
N LYS A 119 -7.51 -6.52 -20.43
CA LYS A 119 -6.96 -6.82 -21.76
C LYS A 119 -6.45 -5.57 -22.52
N LYS A 120 -6.29 -4.41 -21.86
CA LYS A 120 -6.09 -3.11 -22.54
C LYS A 120 -4.97 -2.18 -22.03
N ASN A 121 -4.31 -2.43 -20.89
CA ASN A 121 -3.26 -1.50 -20.39
C ASN A 121 -1.86 -2.11 -20.29
N ILE A 122 -1.46 -3.00 -21.21
CA ILE A 122 -0.03 -3.33 -21.44
C ILE A 122 0.40 -2.85 -22.82
N ILE A 123 0.00 -1.63 -23.15
CA ILE A 123 0.56 -0.88 -24.27
C ILE A 123 0.82 0.51 -23.70
N ASN A 124 2.10 0.87 -23.65
CA ASN A 124 2.65 2.14 -23.14
C ASN A 124 2.86 2.20 -21.63
N ASP A 125 3.93 1.56 -21.15
CA ASP A 125 5.08 2.29 -20.61
C ASP A 125 6.17 1.30 -20.25
N SER A 126 7.01 1.02 -21.25
CA SER A 126 8.34 0.46 -21.04
C SER A 126 9.26 1.01 -22.11
N ASN A 127 9.63 2.28 -21.98
CA ASN A 127 10.91 2.82 -22.44
C ASN A 127 11.61 3.31 -21.17
N GLU A 128 12.90 3.15 -20.94
CA GLU A 128 14.03 2.55 -21.63
C GLU A 128 15.15 2.74 -20.59
N LEU A 129 16.03 1.77 -20.39
CA LEU A 129 17.45 2.10 -20.37
C LEU A 129 18.19 0.97 -21.10
N ILE A 130 18.71 1.39 -22.25
CA ILE A 130 19.48 0.66 -23.24
C ILE A 130 20.81 0.21 -22.63
N TYR A 131 21.17 -1.07 -22.81
CA TYR A 131 22.28 -1.49 -23.67
C TYR A 131 22.17 -2.99 -23.99
N GLU A 132 21.88 -3.26 -25.28
CA GLU A 132 22.32 -4.34 -26.19
C GLU A 132 22.64 -5.75 -25.63
N GLN A 133 22.27 -6.88 -26.22
CA GLN A 133 21.62 -7.27 -27.48
C GLN A 133 21.22 -8.76 -27.30
N ASP A 134 20.15 -9.15 -27.99
CA ASP A 134 19.90 -10.49 -28.53
C ASP A 134 19.22 -11.64 -27.72
N VAL A 135 18.08 -12.01 -28.34
CA VAL A 135 17.37 -13.31 -28.40
C VAL A 135 16.26 -13.62 -27.38
N THR A 136 15.17 -12.90 -27.62
CA THR A 136 13.76 -13.22 -27.39
C THR A 136 13.32 -14.59 -27.93
N TYR A 137 13.32 -15.66 -27.11
CA TYR A 137 12.50 -16.87 -27.41
C TYR A 137 11.86 -17.61 -26.21
N LEU A 138 12.08 -17.18 -24.95
CA LEU A 138 11.60 -17.92 -23.76
C LEU A 138 10.38 -17.32 -23.02
N GLY A 139 10.09 -16.02 -23.19
CA GLY A 139 9.00 -15.35 -22.46
C GLY A 139 7.58 -15.61 -23.00
N LYS A 140 7.43 -15.86 -24.30
CA LYS A 140 6.13 -16.14 -24.94
C LYS A 140 5.61 -17.55 -24.61
N LYS A 141 6.49 -18.52 -24.33
CA LYS A 141 6.09 -19.90 -23.97
C LYS A 141 5.56 -20.02 -22.54
N LYS A 142 6.05 -19.24 -21.57
CA LYS A 142 5.56 -19.29 -20.18
C LYS A 142 4.16 -18.68 -20.03
N LYS A 143 3.87 -17.56 -20.69
CA LYS A 143 2.53 -16.92 -20.66
C LYS A 143 1.47 -17.72 -21.41
N LYS A 144 1.81 -18.34 -22.56
CA LYS A 144 0.89 -19.27 -23.24
C LYS A 144 0.58 -20.51 -22.40
N LYS A 145 1.58 -21.08 -21.72
CA LYS A 145 1.38 -22.22 -20.82
C LYS A 145 0.49 -21.89 -19.61
N ILE A 146 0.58 -20.70 -19.03
CA ILE A 146 -0.27 -20.31 -17.89
C ILE A 146 -1.72 -20.12 -18.35
N ILE A 147 -1.95 -19.52 -19.53
CA ILE A 147 -3.28 -19.29 -20.10
C ILE A 147 -3.89 -20.62 -20.59
N GLU A 148 -3.13 -21.45 -21.30
CA GLU A 148 -3.54 -22.80 -21.70
C GLU A 148 -3.83 -23.66 -20.46
N HIS A 149 -3.04 -23.56 -19.38
CA HIS A 149 -3.30 -24.29 -18.13
C HIS A 149 -4.59 -23.81 -17.45
N SER A 150 -4.85 -22.50 -17.38
CA SER A 150 -6.10 -21.96 -16.82
C SER A 150 -7.34 -22.30 -17.65
N GLU A 151 -7.22 -22.33 -18.99
CA GLU A 151 -8.31 -22.75 -19.87
C GLU A 151 -8.53 -24.27 -19.80
N THR A 152 -7.48 -25.07 -19.68
CA THR A 152 -7.62 -26.52 -19.45
C THR A 152 -8.22 -26.85 -18.09
N VAL A 153 -7.90 -26.11 -17.03
CA VAL A 153 -8.41 -26.34 -15.65
C VAL A 153 -9.90 -25.98 -15.54
N LEU A 154 -10.37 -24.93 -16.23
CA LEU A 154 -11.79 -24.59 -16.30
C LEU A 154 -12.61 -25.60 -17.13
N LEU A 155 -11.97 -26.29 -18.08
CA LEU A 155 -12.60 -27.32 -18.94
C LEU A 155 -12.48 -28.75 -18.36
N SER A 156 -11.52 -29.03 -17.48
CA SER A 156 -11.28 -30.36 -16.92
C SER A 156 -11.95 -30.63 -15.57
N GLY A 157 -12.38 -29.58 -14.85
CA GLY A 157 -12.96 -29.74 -13.50
C GLY A 157 -11.98 -30.31 -12.48
N GLU A 158 -10.67 -30.21 -12.74
CA GLU A 158 -9.64 -30.72 -11.84
C GLU A 158 -9.57 -29.85 -10.57
N ARG A 159 -9.74 -30.49 -9.41
CA ARG A 159 -9.59 -29.87 -8.10
C ARG A 159 -8.14 -29.40 -7.92
N SER A 160 -7.93 -28.10 -7.82
CA SER A 160 -6.61 -27.54 -7.53
C SER A 160 -6.36 -27.56 -6.02
N LEU A 161 -5.37 -28.36 -5.61
CA LEU A 161 -4.84 -28.34 -4.24
C LEU A 161 -3.82 -27.21 -4.10
N PHE A 162 -3.98 -26.41 -3.05
CA PHE A 162 -3.09 -25.30 -2.73
C PHE A 162 -2.44 -25.52 -1.36
N GLU A 163 -1.15 -25.19 -1.24
CA GLU A 163 -0.39 -25.31 0.01
C GLU A 163 0.11 -23.94 0.46
N PHE A 164 -0.29 -23.53 1.66
CA PHE A 164 0.03 -22.21 2.22
C PHE A 164 0.55 -22.35 3.65
N PHE A 165 1.41 -21.41 4.06
CA PHE A 165 1.76 -21.20 5.46
C PHE A 165 0.90 -20.09 6.06
N LEU A 166 0.33 -20.34 7.24
CA LEU A 166 -0.23 -19.29 8.09
C LEU A 166 0.83 -18.89 9.11
N CYS A 167 1.31 -17.65 8.99
CA CYS A 167 2.40 -17.11 9.79
C CYS A 167 1.93 -15.92 10.63
N ASP A 168 2.47 -15.82 11.84
CA ASP A 168 2.39 -14.62 12.68
C ASP A 168 3.61 -13.73 12.35
N VAL A 169 3.34 -12.46 12.03
CA VAL A 169 4.33 -11.48 11.53
C VAL A 169 4.41 -10.30 12.49
N GLY A 170 5.55 -10.11 13.14
CA GLY A 170 5.86 -8.96 13.98
C GLY A 170 6.24 -7.75 13.15
N VAL A 171 5.23 -6.97 12.75
CA VAL A 171 5.39 -5.78 11.90
C VAL A 171 5.90 -4.58 12.71
N GLY A 172 5.48 -4.43 13.97
CA GLY A 172 5.93 -3.34 14.82
C GLY A 172 5.60 -1.96 14.24
N LEU A 173 6.57 -1.05 14.24
CA LEU A 173 6.46 0.26 13.61
C LEU A 173 6.85 0.18 12.14
N SER A 174 5.95 0.58 11.25
CA SER A 174 6.17 0.53 9.80
C SER A 174 6.44 1.90 9.20
N LEU A 175 7.43 1.98 8.31
CA LEU A 175 7.67 3.15 7.47
C LEU A 175 6.85 3.04 6.18
N ALA A 176 6.03 4.04 5.87
CA ALA A 176 5.24 4.04 4.64
C ALA A 176 6.08 4.53 3.45
N VAL A 177 6.27 3.68 2.44
CA VAL A 177 7.07 3.96 1.25
C VAL A 177 6.26 3.71 -0.02
N SER A 178 6.47 4.52 -1.06
CA SER A 178 5.82 4.33 -2.36
C SER A 178 6.49 3.20 -3.16
N GLU A 179 5.76 2.52 -4.05
CA GLU A 179 6.29 1.37 -4.80
C GLU A 179 7.58 1.65 -5.59
N ASN A 180 7.74 2.89 -6.07
CA ASN A 180 8.88 3.31 -6.88
C ASN A 180 10.18 3.43 -6.08
N GLU A 181 10.08 3.66 -4.76
CA GLU A 181 11.21 3.95 -3.89
C GLU A 181 11.71 2.71 -3.13
N ILE A 182 11.00 1.58 -3.23
CA ILE A 182 11.33 0.33 -2.50
C ILE A 182 12.77 -0.12 -2.77
N ALA A 183 13.25 0.00 -4.01
CA ALA A 183 14.59 -0.44 -4.39
C ALA A 183 15.72 0.32 -3.68
N ALA A 184 15.44 1.53 -3.17
CA ALA A 184 16.40 2.33 -2.43
C ALA A 184 16.55 1.86 -0.97
N TYR A 185 15.57 1.11 -0.43
CA TYR A 185 15.55 0.70 0.97
C TYR A 185 16.05 -0.74 1.16
N ASN A 186 17.16 -0.87 1.87
CA ASN A 186 17.66 -2.12 2.44
C ASN A 186 17.63 -2.06 3.97
N ARG A 187 17.92 -3.19 4.64
CA ARG A 187 18.02 -3.25 6.12
C ARG A 187 18.95 -2.18 6.70
N ASP A 188 20.02 -1.83 5.99
CA ASP A 188 21.04 -0.88 6.46
C ASP A 188 20.62 0.60 6.29
N THR A 189 19.59 0.88 5.47
CA THR A 189 19.09 2.23 5.20
C THR A 189 17.78 2.54 5.92
N LEU A 190 17.20 1.54 6.61
CA LEU A 190 15.98 1.74 7.40
C LEU A 190 16.35 2.43 8.72
N PRO A 191 15.66 3.52 9.12
CA PRO A 191 15.90 4.14 10.41
C PRO A 191 15.64 3.16 11.56
N ILE A 192 16.40 3.28 12.65
CA ILE A 192 16.45 2.31 13.76
C ILE A 192 15.09 2.21 14.48
N GLU A 193 14.29 3.26 14.41
CA GLU A 193 12.96 3.36 15.01
C GLU A 193 11.91 2.49 14.29
N TYR A 194 12.15 2.14 13.02
CA TYR A 194 11.21 1.36 12.20
C TYR A 194 11.66 -0.10 12.07
N ASP A 195 10.71 -1.02 12.21
CA ASP A 195 10.93 -2.46 12.13
C ASP A 195 10.56 -3.05 10.76
N SER A 196 9.70 -2.37 10.01
CA SER A 196 9.16 -2.86 8.73
C SER A 196 8.85 -1.73 7.77
N ILE A 197 8.65 -2.08 6.49
CA ILE A 197 8.18 -1.13 5.47
C ILE A 197 6.75 -1.49 5.09
N PHE A 198 5.89 -0.48 5.02
CA PHE A 198 4.54 -0.56 4.51
C PHE A 198 4.50 0.00 3.08
N ILE A 199 4.04 -0.80 2.13
CA ILE A 199 3.96 -0.40 0.73
C ILE A 199 2.66 0.37 0.50
N LYS A 200 2.78 1.67 0.20
CA LYS A 200 1.64 2.50 -0.18
C LYS A 200 1.44 2.40 -1.70
N LYS A 201 0.47 1.58 -2.11
CA LYS A 201 -0.03 1.59 -3.49
C LYS A 201 -0.68 2.95 -3.77
N LYS A 202 -0.36 3.58 -4.90
CA LYS A 202 -1.09 4.77 -5.33
C LYS A 202 -2.56 4.34 -5.50
N LYS A 203 -3.48 5.06 -4.86
CA LYS A 203 -4.91 4.92 -5.15
C LYS A 203 -5.11 5.46 -6.56
N ASP A 204 -4.97 4.62 -7.57
CA ASP A 204 -5.42 5.00 -8.90
C ASP A 204 -6.91 5.33 -8.80
N LYS A 205 -7.27 6.53 -9.26
CA LYS A 205 -8.68 6.99 -9.32
C LYS A 205 -9.49 6.17 -10.33
N THR A 206 -8.85 5.32 -11.11
CA THR A 206 -9.51 4.25 -11.84
C THR A 206 -9.81 3.11 -10.87
N LEU A 207 -11.08 2.74 -10.81
CA LEU A 207 -11.76 1.69 -10.04
C LEU A 207 -11.11 0.28 -9.94
N ASP A 208 -9.81 0.11 -10.11
CA ASP A 208 -9.18 -1.17 -10.44
C ASP A 208 -8.06 -1.50 -9.44
N ASP A 209 -8.43 -2.33 -8.46
CA ASP A 209 -7.59 -3.33 -7.77
C ASP A 209 -8.41 -4.04 -6.68
N SER A 210 -9.60 -3.53 -6.36
CA SER A 210 -10.59 -4.27 -5.59
C SER A 210 -11.15 -5.40 -6.45
N LEU A 211 -10.88 -6.61 -5.99
CA LEU A 211 -11.30 -7.90 -6.51
C LEU A 211 -12.82 -8.14 -6.37
N THR A 212 -13.61 -7.16 -6.79
CA THR A 212 -15.06 -7.08 -6.63
C THR A 212 -15.63 -6.62 -7.96
N ILE A 213 -16.55 -7.38 -8.54
CA ILE A 213 -17.22 -7.04 -9.80
C ILE A 213 -18.08 -5.79 -9.55
N HIS A 214 -17.71 -4.65 -10.15
CA HIS A 214 -18.48 -3.41 -10.08
C HIS A 214 -19.44 -3.33 -11.27
N TYR A 215 -20.74 -3.21 -11.00
CA TYR A 215 -21.71 -2.85 -12.03
C TYR A 215 -21.86 -1.34 -12.12
N LYS A 216 -21.58 -0.76 -13.28
CA LYS A 216 -22.03 0.59 -13.61
C LYS A 216 -23.39 0.48 -14.27
N CYS A 217 -24.43 0.88 -13.56
CA CYS A 217 -25.69 1.20 -14.21
C CYS A 217 -25.41 2.39 -15.14
N LYS A 218 -25.51 2.21 -16.46
CA LYS A 218 -25.50 3.33 -17.41
C LYS A 218 -26.64 4.28 -17.01
N LYS A 219 -26.32 5.35 -16.28
CA LYS A 219 -27.21 6.51 -16.19
C LYS A 219 -27.23 7.12 -17.59
N ASN A 220 -28.42 7.39 -18.11
CA ASN A 220 -28.55 8.28 -19.24
C ASN A 220 -27.90 9.61 -18.86
N GLU A 221 -27.02 10.12 -19.71
CA GLU A 221 -26.45 11.46 -19.61
C GLU A 221 -27.60 12.46 -19.61
N ASN A 222 -27.91 13.01 -18.42
CA ASN A 222 -28.51 14.32 -18.16
C ASN A 222 -29.05 14.32 -16.73
N GLU A 223 -28.22 14.71 -15.76
CA GLU A 223 -28.58 15.49 -14.57
C GLU A 223 -27.35 15.62 -13.68
N GLU A 224 -26.66 16.76 -13.82
CA GLU A 224 -25.71 17.25 -12.84
C GLU A 224 -26.49 17.74 -11.61
N ASN A 225 -26.21 17.19 -10.42
CA ASN A 225 -26.21 17.98 -9.21
C ASN A 225 -25.38 17.31 -8.11
N ASN A 226 -24.42 18.10 -7.62
CA ASN A 226 -23.56 17.81 -6.48
C ASN A 226 -24.39 17.73 -5.19
N ASN A 227 -24.14 16.69 -4.39
CA ASN A 227 -24.22 16.73 -2.93
C ASN A 227 -23.46 15.53 -2.36
N GLU A 228 -22.25 15.78 -1.84
CA GLU A 228 -21.52 14.83 -1.01
C GLU A 228 -22.30 14.62 0.29
N ILE A 229 -22.92 13.45 0.43
CA ILE A 229 -23.47 12.96 1.70
C ILE A 229 -22.66 11.72 2.08
N ASN A 230 -21.73 11.92 3.01
CA ASN A 230 -21.13 10.87 3.82
C ASN A 230 -22.25 10.24 4.67
N LEU A 231 -22.85 9.14 4.22
CA LEU A 231 -23.70 8.29 5.06
C LEU A 231 -23.30 6.82 4.93
N VAL A 232 -22.87 6.29 6.07
CA VAL A 232 -22.95 4.88 6.45
C VAL A 232 -24.25 4.29 5.90
N LEU A 233 -24.14 3.36 4.93
CA LEU A 233 -25.25 2.76 4.18
C LEU A 233 -26.05 3.75 3.32
N GLY A 234 -25.51 4.16 2.16
CA GLY A 234 -26.26 4.88 1.12
C GLY A 234 -25.41 5.30 -0.09
N GLY A 235 -25.71 4.77 -1.27
CA GLY A 235 -25.13 5.16 -2.57
C GLY A 235 -25.68 4.32 -3.74
N ASP A 236 -26.22 5.00 -4.76
CA ASP A 236 -26.91 4.42 -5.94
C ASP A 236 -25.95 3.76 -6.96
N THR A 237 -25.27 2.70 -6.54
CA THR A 237 -24.61 1.76 -7.43
C THR A 237 -24.87 0.34 -6.94
N MET A 238 -25.90 -0.27 -7.50
CA MET A 238 -26.30 -1.65 -7.26
C MET A 238 -25.33 -2.60 -7.98
N ALA A 239 -24.85 -3.61 -7.25
CA ALA A 239 -23.98 -4.73 -7.66
C ALA A 239 -24.52 -5.50 -8.90
N THR A 240 -23.83 -6.53 -9.43
CA THR A 240 -24.37 -7.58 -10.36
C THR A 240 -23.62 -8.89 -10.16
N TYR A 241 -24.25 -10.03 -10.47
CA TYR A 241 -23.70 -11.39 -10.54
C TYR A 241 -22.52 -11.72 -9.62
N GLY A 242 -22.80 -12.35 -8.47
CA GLY A 242 -21.76 -13.03 -7.69
C GLY A 242 -20.83 -12.09 -6.92
N VAL A 243 -21.36 -11.01 -6.35
CA VAL A 243 -20.55 -10.04 -5.60
C VAL A 243 -20.10 -10.65 -4.29
N LEU A 244 -18.84 -11.10 -4.26
CA LEU A 244 -18.12 -11.38 -3.04
C LEU A 244 -18.11 -10.13 -2.14
N PRO A 245 -18.00 -10.28 -0.81
CA PRO A 245 -18.10 -9.17 0.13
C PRO A 245 -17.27 -7.94 -0.28
N TYR A 246 -17.89 -6.76 -0.22
CA TYR A 246 -17.29 -5.47 -0.61
C TYR A 246 -16.03 -5.12 0.20
N TYR A 247 -15.88 -5.69 1.40
CA TYR A 247 -14.78 -5.42 2.30
C TYR A 247 -13.49 -6.06 1.76
N THR A 248 -12.76 -5.31 0.93
CA THR A 248 -11.40 -5.64 0.52
C THR A 248 -10.41 -5.00 1.49
N PHE A 249 -9.58 -5.84 2.10
CA PHE A 249 -8.48 -5.43 2.95
C PHE A 249 -7.22 -6.10 2.40
N HIS A 250 -6.33 -5.32 1.80
CA HIS A 250 -5.08 -5.83 1.26
C HIS A 250 -3.98 -4.82 1.53
N HIS A 251 -2.98 -5.25 2.29
CA HIS A 251 -1.83 -4.44 2.64
C HIS A 251 -0.56 -5.25 2.45
N GLU A 252 0.47 -4.62 1.91
CA GLU A 252 1.76 -5.27 1.67
C GLU A 252 2.83 -4.68 2.57
N TYR A 253 3.60 -5.56 3.19
CA TYR A 253 4.68 -5.23 4.09
C TYR A 253 5.98 -5.88 3.63
N ILE A 254 7.11 -5.26 3.94
CA ILE A 254 8.44 -5.87 3.77
C ILE A 254 9.07 -6.00 5.16
N ILE A 255 9.53 -7.21 5.48
CA ILE A 255 10.25 -7.53 6.70
C ILE A 255 11.70 -7.91 6.38
N TYR A 256 12.63 -7.63 7.29
CA TYR A 256 14.06 -7.83 7.04
C TYR A 256 14.72 -8.83 7.99
N ASP A 257 14.07 -9.19 9.10
CA ASP A 257 14.65 -10.07 10.12
C ASP A 257 13.85 -11.35 10.33
N ASN A 258 14.53 -12.49 10.40
CA ASN A 258 13.89 -13.81 10.52
C ASN A 258 13.07 -13.93 11.82
N SER A 259 13.48 -13.21 12.87
CA SER A 259 12.80 -13.20 14.17
C SER A 259 11.43 -12.51 14.14
N GLN A 260 11.11 -11.79 13.04
CA GLN A 260 9.81 -11.15 12.85
C GLN A 260 8.76 -12.11 12.27
N LEU A 261 9.12 -13.33 11.89
CA LEU A 261 8.22 -14.26 11.21
C LEU A 261 8.17 -15.61 11.92
N LEU A 262 6.98 -16.01 12.36
CA LEU A 262 6.72 -17.30 12.97
C LEU A 262 5.76 -18.10 12.09
N PRO A 263 6.20 -19.20 11.44
CA PRO A 263 5.25 -20.15 10.90
C PRO A 263 4.45 -20.74 12.06
N ARG A 264 3.13 -20.82 11.89
CA ARG A 264 2.23 -21.41 12.87
C ARG A 264 1.55 -22.66 12.34
N TYR A 265 1.03 -22.56 11.13
CA TYR A 265 0.37 -23.69 10.48
C TYR A 265 0.84 -23.84 9.04
N LEU A 266 0.95 -25.09 8.60
CA LEU A 266 0.96 -25.45 7.19
C LEU A 266 -0.44 -25.96 6.85
N ILE A 267 -1.06 -25.39 5.82
CA ILE A 267 -2.42 -25.73 5.42
C ILE A 267 -2.45 -26.15 3.96
N GLN A 268 -3.26 -27.16 3.68
CA GLN A 268 -3.61 -27.62 2.36
C GLN A 268 -5.11 -27.51 2.17
N PHE A 269 -5.54 -26.84 1.12
CA PHE A 269 -6.96 -26.66 0.83
C PHE A 269 -7.26 -26.89 -0.65
N GLU A 270 -8.48 -27.35 -0.92
CA GLU A 270 -9.02 -27.47 -2.26
C GLU A 270 -9.98 -26.30 -2.53
N CYS A 271 -10.01 -25.85 -3.77
CA CYS A 271 -11.00 -24.89 -4.26
C CYS A 271 -11.79 -25.56 -5.38
N ASP A 272 -13.08 -25.79 -5.14
CA ASP A 272 -13.97 -26.39 -6.14
C ASP A 272 -14.64 -25.28 -6.97
N PRO A 273 -14.30 -25.11 -8.27
CA PRO A 273 -14.87 -24.04 -9.07
C PRO A 273 -16.35 -24.23 -9.38
N SER A 274 -16.83 -25.48 -9.36
CA SER A 274 -18.23 -25.85 -9.62
C SER A 274 -19.11 -25.82 -8.37
N ALA A 275 -18.56 -25.58 -7.18
CA ALA A 275 -19.34 -25.55 -5.94
C ALA A 275 -20.14 -24.24 -5.80
N ASP A 276 -21.27 -24.32 -5.10
CA ASP A 276 -22.13 -23.16 -4.83
C ASP A 276 -21.39 -22.13 -3.96
N GLU A 277 -21.41 -20.87 -4.41
CA GLU A 277 -20.84 -19.74 -3.67
C GLU A 277 -21.89 -19.18 -2.71
N HIS A 278 -21.67 -19.41 -1.41
CA HIS A 278 -22.58 -19.01 -0.35
C HIS A 278 -22.35 -17.58 0.12
N PHE A 279 -21.20 -16.95 -0.19
CA PHE A 279 -20.95 -15.55 0.15
C PHE A 279 -21.45 -14.56 -0.91
N ALA A 280 -21.77 -15.06 -2.09
CA ALA A 280 -22.30 -14.24 -3.17
C ALA A 280 -23.72 -13.77 -2.85
N ILE A 281 -24.00 -12.51 -3.17
CA ILE A 281 -25.38 -12.02 -3.22
C ILE A 281 -26.10 -12.77 -4.35
N PRO A 282 -27.23 -13.44 -4.06
CA PRO A 282 -27.99 -14.16 -5.07
C PRO A 282 -28.58 -13.19 -6.08
N LEU A 283 -28.94 -13.73 -7.23
CA LEU A 283 -29.29 -12.92 -8.38
C LEU A 283 -30.78 -12.83 -8.54
N CYS A 284 -31.22 -11.86 -9.33
CA CYS A 284 -32.62 -11.67 -9.61
C CYS A 284 -33.12 -12.89 -10.38
N ASP A 285 -34.06 -13.62 -9.79
CA ASP A 285 -34.60 -14.84 -10.38
C ASP A 285 -35.34 -14.53 -11.70
N TYR A 286 -35.77 -13.27 -11.89
CA TYR A 286 -36.46 -12.82 -13.09
C TYR A 286 -35.50 -12.42 -14.23
N CYS A 287 -34.64 -11.41 -14.01
CA CYS A 287 -33.80 -10.92 -15.12
C CYS A 287 -32.51 -11.70 -15.28
N GLN A 288 -32.11 -12.47 -14.27
CA GLN A 288 -30.83 -13.16 -14.24
C GLN A 288 -29.63 -12.30 -14.70
N ASP A 289 -29.69 -10.98 -14.47
CA ASP A 289 -28.61 -10.04 -14.81
C ASP A 289 -28.25 -9.11 -13.65
N ALA A 290 -29.17 -8.88 -12.71
CA ALA A 290 -29.03 -7.94 -11.60
C ALA A 290 -29.00 -8.66 -10.23
N PRO A 291 -28.35 -8.10 -9.19
CA PRO A 291 -28.31 -8.68 -7.86
C PRO A 291 -29.69 -8.50 -7.25
N SER A 292 -30.09 -9.48 -6.47
CA SER A 292 -31.33 -9.35 -5.73
C SER A 292 -31.14 -8.36 -4.58
N ALA A 293 -32.17 -7.55 -4.34
CA ALA A 293 -32.26 -6.61 -3.22
C ALA A 293 -33.42 -6.99 -2.30
N PHE A 294 -34.51 -7.48 -2.90
CA PHE A 294 -35.74 -7.84 -2.21
C PHE A 294 -36.05 -9.32 -2.35
N TYR A 295 -36.69 -9.87 -1.33
CA TYR A 295 -37.34 -11.17 -1.36
C TYR A 295 -38.84 -10.97 -1.25
N CYS A 296 -39.58 -11.49 -2.21
CA CYS A 296 -41.04 -11.53 -2.18
C CYS A 296 -41.49 -12.84 -1.53
N GLU A 297 -42.15 -12.77 -0.36
CA GLU A 297 -42.62 -13.99 0.32
C GLU A 297 -43.77 -14.69 -0.42
N SER A 298 -44.60 -13.91 -1.13
CA SER A 298 -45.77 -14.43 -1.83
C SER A 298 -45.42 -15.19 -3.11
N ASP A 299 -44.32 -14.79 -3.76
CA ASP A 299 -43.87 -15.38 -5.03
C ASP A 299 -42.63 -16.27 -4.84
N GLU A 300 -42.06 -16.34 -3.63
CA GLU A 300 -40.81 -17.06 -3.29
C GLU A 300 -39.60 -16.70 -4.19
N VAL A 301 -39.60 -15.50 -4.77
CA VAL A 301 -38.54 -15.01 -5.68
C VAL A 301 -37.72 -13.89 -5.07
N ARG A 302 -36.44 -13.87 -5.46
CA ARG A 302 -35.49 -12.80 -5.19
C ARG A 302 -35.44 -11.87 -6.39
N LEU A 303 -35.63 -10.57 -6.16
CA LEU A 303 -35.76 -9.58 -7.22
C LEU A 303 -34.78 -8.42 -7.04
N CYS A 304 -34.26 -7.89 -8.14
CA CYS A 304 -33.56 -6.60 -8.16
C CYS A 304 -34.57 -5.45 -8.10
N GLU A 305 -34.12 -4.23 -7.78
CA GLU A 305 -35.00 -3.06 -7.67
C GLU A 305 -35.81 -2.79 -8.94
N LYS A 306 -35.21 -3.01 -10.12
CA LYS A 306 -35.90 -2.80 -11.41
C LYS A 306 -37.03 -3.82 -11.60
N CYS A 307 -36.74 -5.11 -11.38
CA CYS A 307 -37.72 -6.18 -11.52
C CYS A 307 -38.80 -6.11 -10.44
N ASP A 308 -38.44 -5.72 -9.22
CA ASP A 308 -39.37 -5.48 -8.13
C ASP A 308 -40.40 -4.41 -8.51
N ASN A 309 -39.94 -3.26 -9.02
CA ASN A 309 -40.82 -2.20 -9.49
C ASN A 309 -41.70 -2.67 -10.66
N ILE A 310 -41.15 -3.44 -11.61
CA ILE A 310 -41.92 -3.92 -12.76
C ILE A 310 -42.99 -4.91 -12.32
N ILE A 311 -42.67 -5.89 -11.49
CA ILE A 311 -43.59 -6.96 -11.09
C ILE A 311 -44.63 -6.41 -10.12
N HIS A 312 -44.20 -5.67 -9.10
CA HIS A 312 -45.10 -5.21 -8.03
C HIS A 312 -45.87 -3.93 -8.37
N SER A 313 -45.66 -3.30 -9.53
CA SER A 313 -46.50 -2.19 -10.02
C SER A 313 -47.58 -2.60 -11.02
N GLN A 314 -47.58 -3.84 -11.51
CA GLN A 314 -48.49 -4.29 -12.57
C GLN A 314 -49.95 -4.46 -12.14
N ASN A 315 -50.22 -4.85 -10.88
CA ASN A 315 -51.58 -5.09 -10.41
C ASN A 315 -51.75 -4.83 -8.89
N LYS A 316 -52.97 -4.48 -8.46
CA LYS A 316 -53.32 -4.22 -7.05
C LYS A 316 -53.16 -5.45 -6.15
N LEU A 317 -53.09 -6.66 -6.72
CA LEU A 317 -52.84 -7.91 -5.99
C LEU A 317 -51.35 -8.06 -5.65
N VAL A 318 -50.48 -7.90 -6.64
CA VAL A 318 -49.02 -7.99 -6.48
C VAL A 318 -48.44 -6.82 -5.66
N MET A 319 -49.06 -5.63 -5.70
CA MET A 319 -48.70 -4.52 -4.80
C MET A 319 -48.82 -4.87 -3.31
N LYS A 320 -49.65 -5.86 -2.95
CA LYS A 320 -49.85 -6.29 -1.57
C LYS A 320 -48.90 -7.39 -1.11
N HIS A 321 -48.02 -7.88 -2.00
CA HIS A 321 -47.04 -8.89 -1.64
C HIS A 321 -46.08 -8.34 -0.57
N ILE A 322 -45.75 -9.16 0.42
CA ILE A 322 -44.83 -8.78 1.49
C ILE A 322 -43.41 -8.86 0.93
N ARG A 323 -42.77 -7.70 0.83
CA ARG A 323 -41.39 -7.55 0.37
C ARG A 323 -40.49 -7.33 1.58
N LYS A 324 -39.49 -8.18 1.73
CA LYS A 324 -38.44 -8.03 2.76
C LYS A 324 -37.12 -7.75 2.08
N SER A 325 -36.22 -7.03 2.76
CA SER A 325 -34.84 -6.94 2.28
C SER A 325 -34.20 -8.33 2.32
N LEU A 326 -33.25 -8.63 1.43
CA LEU A 326 -32.56 -9.94 1.43
C LEU A 326 -31.93 -10.30 2.79
N ASN A 327 -31.53 -9.30 3.58
CA ASN A 327 -30.97 -9.51 4.91
C ASN A 327 -32.01 -9.97 5.94
N GLU A 328 -33.28 -9.60 5.73
CA GLU A 328 -34.42 -9.93 6.60
C GLU A 328 -35.21 -11.15 6.10
N ALA A 329 -34.93 -11.61 4.88
CA ALA A 329 -35.52 -12.83 4.33
C ALA A 329 -35.10 -14.05 5.17
N GLN A 330 -36.07 -14.94 5.48
CA GLN A 330 -35.77 -16.18 6.19
C GLN A 330 -34.87 -17.06 5.31
N LYS A 331 -33.63 -17.30 5.77
CA LYS A 331 -32.74 -18.26 5.14
C LYS A 331 -33.20 -19.67 5.53
N ILE A 332 -33.37 -20.52 4.53
CA ILE A 332 -33.81 -21.91 4.69
C ILE A 332 -32.77 -22.63 5.60
N PRO A 333 -33.20 -23.37 6.63
CA PRO A 333 -32.28 -24.15 7.45
C PRO A 333 -31.48 -25.11 6.56
N GLY A 334 -30.16 -25.15 6.75
CA GLY A 334 -29.29 -26.06 6.01
C GLY A 334 -29.61 -27.53 6.30
N LYS A 335 -29.19 -28.41 5.39
CA LYS A 335 -29.26 -29.87 5.60
C LYS A 335 -28.17 -30.34 6.55
N CYS A 336 -28.44 -31.39 7.32
CA CYS A 336 -27.45 -31.95 8.21
C CYS A 336 -26.25 -32.54 7.43
N LYS A 337 -25.03 -32.26 7.89
CA LYS A 337 -23.79 -32.83 7.31
C LYS A 337 -23.73 -34.36 7.38
N ILE A 338 -24.40 -34.95 8.38
CA ILE A 338 -24.44 -36.40 8.63
C ILE A 338 -25.67 -37.03 7.97
N HIS A 339 -26.83 -36.37 8.08
CA HIS A 339 -28.10 -36.83 7.54
C HIS A 339 -28.58 -35.89 6.43
N LEU A 340 -28.13 -36.14 5.19
CA LEU A 340 -28.40 -35.29 4.01
C LEU A 340 -29.89 -35.07 3.68
N HIS A 341 -30.79 -35.87 4.26
CA HIS A 341 -32.23 -35.79 4.05
C HIS A 341 -32.97 -35.03 5.14
N ASN A 342 -32.31 -34.70 6.25
CA ASN A 342 -32.95 -34.05 7.38
C ASN A 342 -32.49 -32.62 7.54
N ASP A 343 -33.46 -31.75 7.80
CA ASP A 343 -33.22 -30.34 8.03
C ASP A 343 -32.70 -30.11 9.46
N ILE A 344 -31.83 -29.11 9.59
CA ILE A 344 -31.31 -28.68 10.88
C ILE A 344 -32.31 -27.71 11.49
N ASN A 345 -32.96 -28.14 12.57
CA ASN A 345 -33.93 -27.30 13.29
C ASN A 345 -33.44 -26.88 14.69
N MET A 346 -32.37 -27.51 15.20
CA MET A 346 -31.88 -27.31 16.56
C MET A 346 -30.43 -26.83 16.59
N PHE A 347 -30.03 -26.17 17.66
CA PHE A 347 -28.67 -25.69 17.89
C PHE A 347 -28.25 -26.00 19.33
N CYS A 348 -27.09 -26.64 19.48
CA CYS A 348 -26.50 -26.87 20.79
C CYS A 348 -25.62 -25.68 21.20
N THR A 349 -25.89 -25.12 22.37
CA THR A 349 -25.16 -23.95 22.90
C THR A 349 -23.81 -24.31 23.51
N VAL A 350 -23.58 -25.59 23.85
CA VAL A 350 -22.33 -26.09 24.43
C VAL A 350 -21.30 -26.42 23.35
N CYS A 351 -21.71 -27.15 22.31
CA CYS A 351 -20.82 -27.50 21.21
C CYS A 351 -20.76 -26.46 20.08
N HIS A 352 -21.66 -25.47 20.08
CA HIS A 352 -21.83 -24.52 18.98
C HIS A 352 -22.09 -25.18 17.60
N VAL A 353 -22.78 -26.32 17.60
CA VAL A 353 -23.06 -27.10 16.39
C VAL A 353 -24.58 -27.16 16.11
N PRO A 354 -25.01 -26.97 14.85
CA PRO A 354 -26.37 -27.24 14.42
C PRO A 354 -26.71 -28.74 14.42
N ILE A 355 -27.88 -29.11 14.95
CA ILE A 355 -28.33 -30.49 15.15
C ILE A 355 -29.66 -30.74 14.43
N CYS A 356 -29.77 -31.89 13.75
CA CYS A 356 -31.03 -32.40 13.21
C CYS A 356 -31.73 -33.35 14.19
N GLU A 357 -33.00 -33.64 13.96
CA GLU A 357 -33.82 -34.49 14.84
C GLU A 357 -33.20 -35.87 15.14
N LEU A 358 -32.48 -36.45 14.18
CA LEU A 358 -31.78 -37.73 14.35
C LEU A 358 -30.44 -37.61 15.07
N CYS A 359 -29.76 -36.46 14.99
CA CYS A 359 -28.51 -36.23 15.69
C CYS A 359 -28.72 -35.94 17.18
N MET A 360 -29.93 -35.49 17.56
CA MET A 360 -30.28 -35.20 18.95
C MET A 360 -30.18 -36.42 19.86
N SER A 361 -30.56 -37.61 19.38
CA SER A 361 -30.47 -38.85 20.16
C SER A 361 -29.04 -39.36 20.36
N ILE A 362 -28.11 -38.90 19.54
CA ILE A 362 -26.68 -39.28 19.55
C ILE A 362 -25.84 -38.21 20.27
N HIS A 363 -26.38 -37.00 20.44
CA HIS A 363 -25.68 -35.88 21.03
C HIS A 363 -25.95 -35.78 22.54
N SER A 364 -25.08 -36.40 23.34
CA SER A 364 -25.14 -36.36 24.80
C SER A 364 -23.98 -35.57 25.38
N HIS A 365 -24.28 -34.66 26.30
CA HIS A 365 -23.28 -34.05 27.18
C HIS A 365 -23.27 -34.80 28.52
N THR A 366 -22.10 -35.18 28.98
CA THR A 366 -21.90 -35.66 30.35
C THR A 366 -21.38 -34.47 31.16
N ASP A 367 -22.26 -33.85 31.95
CA ASP A 367 -21.86 -32.79 32.86
C ASP A 367 -20.96 -33.36 33.96
N LEU A 368 -19.68 -33.00 33.95
CA LEU A 368 -18.71 -33.35 34.99
C LEU A 368 -18.75 -32.38 36.18
N SER A 369 -19.91 -31.77 36.46
CA SER A 369 -20.04 -30.66 37.43
C SER A 369 -21.12 -30.85 38.50
N SER A 370 -21.52 -32.08 38.78
CA SER A 370 -22.26 -32.40 40.01
C SER A 370 -22.09 -33.86 40.40
N GLU A 371 -21.21 -34.10 41.36
CA GLU A 371 -21.29 -35.29 42.21
C GLU A 371 -22.65 -35.27 42.91
N ASN A 372 -23.66 -35.91 42.33
CA ASN A 372 -24.80 -36.49 43.05
C ASN A 372 -25.55 -37.45 42.13
N LEU A 373 -25.53 -38.72 42.52
CA LEU A 373 -26.40 -39.78 42.03
C LEU A 373 -27.86 -39.31 42.08
N ILE A 374 -28.51 -39.20 40.92
CA ILE A 374 -29.88 -39.61 40.59
C ILE A 374 -30.11 -39.29 39.10
N ASN A 375 -30.60 -40.27 38.34
CA ASN A 375 -31.11 -40.14 36.99
C ASN A 375 -32.05 -38.92 36.88
N ILE A 376 -31.62 -37.86 36.20
CA ILE A 376 -32.52 -36.81 35.74
C ILE A 376 -32.21 -36.51 34.27
N ASN A 377 -33.13 -36.94 33.41
CA ASN A 377 -33.19 -36.54 32.01
C ASN A 377 -33.42 -35.03 31.91
N TYR A 378 -32.37 -34.25 31.68
CA TYR A 378 -32.48 -32.91 31.10
C TYR A 378 -31.43 -32.76 29.98
N SER A 379 -31.70 -33.39 28.84
CA SER A 379 -31.05 -33.13 27.56
C SER A 379 -31.88 -32.16 26.70
N SER A 380 -32.61 -31.23 27.33
CA SER A 380 -33.48 -30.25 26.67
C SER A 380 -33.05 -28.80 26.85
N ASP A 381 -32.36 -28.47 27.95
CA ASP A 381 -32.09 -27.07 28.31
C ASP A 381 -30.84 -26.50 27.63
N THR A 382 -29.97 -27.36 27.09
CA THR A 382 -28.76 -26.98 26.33
C THR A 382 -29.00 -26.87 24.82
N ILE A 383 -30.18 -27.30 24.35
CA ILE A 383 -30.53 -27.36 22.93
C ILE A 383 -31.68 -26.39 22.69
N MET A 384 -31.45 -25.38 21.87
CA MET A 384 -32.46 -24.39 21.51
C MET A 384 -32.85 -24.50 20.04
N SER A 385 -34.01 -23.96 19.66
CA SER A 385 -34.38 -23.90 18.24
C SER A 385 -33.40 -23.02 17.46
N LEU A 386 -33.02 -23.47 16.25
CA LEU A 386 -32.09 -22.77 15.38
C LEU A 386 -32.58 -21.34 15.07
N ASN A 387 -33.89 -21.17 14.87
CA ASN A 387 -34.49 -19.86 14.61
C ASN A 387 -34.36 -18.89 15.79
N MET A 388 -34.49 -19.38 17.04
CA MET A 388 -34.31 -18.56 18.22
C MET A 388 -32.84 -18.22 18.45
N ALA A 389 -31.94 -19.19 18.26
CA ALA A 389 -30.49 -18.98 18.32
C ALA A 389 -30.04 -17.94 17.28
N TYR A 390 -30.51 -18.10 16.04
CA TYR A 390 -30.19 -17.23 14.92
C TYR A 390 -30.64 -15.79 15.18
N LYS A 391 -31.88 -15.57 15.66
CA LYS A 391 -32.37 -14.24 16.02
C LYS A 391 -31.56 -13.60 17.14
N ALA A 392 -31.21 -14.37 18.17
CA ALA A 392 -30.37 -13.88 19.27
C ALA A 392 -28.96 -13.49 18.77
N ILE A 393 -28.35 -14.30 17.91
CA ILE A 393 -27.04 -14.02 17.32
C ILE A 393 -27.08 -12.81 16.39
N ILE A 394 -28.12 -12.60 15.58
CA ILE A 394 -28.27 -11.38 14.77
C ILE A 394 -28.37 -10.13 15.66
N GLN A 395 -29.15 -10.20 16.74
CA GLN A 395 -29.29 -9.08 17.66
C GLN A 395 -27.97 -8.77 18.40
N TYR A 396 -27.16 -9.79 18.66
CA TYR A 396 -25.85 -9.64 19.25
C TYR A 396 -24.81 -9.12 18.25
N SER A 397 -24.75 -9.69 17.04
CA SER A 397 -23.79 -9.31 15.99
C SER A 397 -24.02 -7.90 15.46
N SER A 398 -25.27 -7.45 15.40
CA SER A 398 -25.63 -6.07 15.02
C SER A 398 -25.18 -5.03 16.06
N LYS A 399 -24.83 -5.44 17.29
CA LYS A 399 -24.26 -4.56 18.32
C LYS A 399 -22.76 -4.78 18.40
N PRO A 400 -21.92 -3.91 17.79
CA PRO A 400 -20.48 -4.02 17.98
C PRO A 400 -20.14 -3.89 19.46
N SER A 401 -19.22 -4.72 19.94
CA SER A 401 -18.80 -4.70 21.34
C SER A 401 -18.33 -3.31 21.76
N LYS A 402 -18.54 -2.94 23.03
CA LYS A 402 -18.10 -1.64 23.56
C LYS A 402 -16.59 -1.44 23.34
N LEU A 403 -15.80 -2.49 23.55
CA LEU A 403 -14.35 -2.51 23.33
C LEU A 403 -13.97 -2.20 21.88
N ILE A 404 -14.63 -2.81 20.89
CA ILE A 404 -14.32 -2.54 19.46
C ILE A 404 -14.72 -1.11 19.09
N LYS A 405 -15.85 -0.61 19.60
CA LYS A 405 -16.27 0.79 19.38
C LYS A 405 -15.30 1.79 19.99
N GLU A 406 -14.88 1.57 21.23
CA GLU A 406 -13.88 2.41 21.91
C GLU A 406 -12.54 2.37 21.18
N ARG A 407 -12.06 1.18 20.80
CA ARG A 407 -10.84 1.04 19.99
C ARG A 407 -10.95 1.78 18.66
N LYS A 408 -12.10 1.70 17.97
CA LYS A 408 -12.33 2.44 16.73
C LYS A 408 -12.27 3.95 16.95
N ARG A 409 -12.85 4.47 18.04
CA ARG A 409 -12.76 5.90 18.38
C ARG A 409 -11.32 6.31 18.67
N ASN A 410 -10.61 5.56 19.51
CA ASN A 410 -9.22 5.83 19.83
C ASN A 410 -8.33 5.85 18.59
N LEU A 411 -8.54 4.91 17.65
CA LEU A 411 -7.82 4.89 16.38
C LEU A 411 -8.15 6.12 15.53
N ASN A 412 -9.41 6.52 15.43
CA ASN A 412 -9.80 7.74 14.72
C ASN A 412 -9.18 8.99 15.35
N ASP A 413 -9.15 9.09 16.68
CA ASP A 413 -8.53 10.22 17.37
C ASP A 413 -7.02 10.27 17.14
N LEU A 414 -6.34 9.12 17.11
CA LEU A 414 -4.93 9.03 16.77
C LEU A 414 -4.67 9.40 15.30
N LEU A 415 -5.51 8.93 14.37
CA LEU A 415 -5.43 9.31 12.96
C LEU A 415 -5.55 10.83 12.79
N ASN A 416 -6.53 11.45 13.44
CA ASN A 416 -6.71 12.91 13.40
C ASN A 416 -5.49 13.66 13.98
N LYS A 417 -4.83 13.12 15.00
CA LYS A 417 -3.58 13.70 15.53
C LYS A 417 -2.44 13.60 14.51
N ILE A 418 -2.30 12.45 13.86
CA ILE A 418 -1.27 12.22 12.83
C ILE A 418 -1.52 13.12 11.61
N GLU A 419 -2.76 13.29 11.19
CA GLU A 419 -3.11 14.20 10.09
C GLU A 419 -2.73 15.66 10.43
N LYS A 420 -2.99 16.11 11.65
CA LYS A 420 -2.54 17.44 12.11
C LYS A 420 -1.01 17.57 12.08
N LEU A 421 -0.28 16.56 12.54
CA LEU A 421 1.19 16.56 12.50
C LEU A 421 1.70 16.58 11.06
N TYR A 422 1.09 15.83 10.15
CA TYR A 422 1.45 15.84 8.74
C TYR A 422 1.28 17.23 8.12
N GLU A 423 0.16 17.91 8.39
CA GLU A 423 -0.04 19.29 7.91
C GLU A 423 0.96 20.27 8.54
N GLN A 424 1.31 20.10 9.82
CA GLN A 424 2.35 20.92 10.47
C GLN A 424 3.73 20.75 9.83
N VAL A 425 4.14 19.50 9.55
CA VAL A 425 5.41 19.22 8.87
C VAL A 425 5.42 19.82 7.46
N LYS A 426 4.30 19.71 6.74
CA LYS A 426 4.16 20.29 5.40
C LYS A 426 4.28 21.81 5.41
N LEU A 427 3.66 22.48 6.39
CA LEU A 427 3.81 23.93 6.58
C LEU A 427 5.26 24.31 6.91
N ASN A 428 5.92 23.58 7.81
CA ASN A 428 7.33 23.83 8.14
C ASN A 428 8.25 23.69 6.91
N ILE A 429 8.02 22.69 6.05
CA ILE A 429 8.76 22.55 4.79
C ILE A 429 8.54 23.78 3.90
N HIS A 430 7.30 24.24 3.77
CA HIS A 430 6.99 25.42 2.96
C HIS A 430 7.67 26.68 3.51
N ASP A 431 7.61 26.91 4.82
CA ASP A 431 8.27 28.04 5.49
C ASP A 431 9.80 27.98 5.30
N ALA A 432 10.39 26.78 5.41
CA ALA A 432 11.81 26.58 5.18
C ALA A 432 12.21 26.86 3.72
N GLU A 433 11.39 26.45 2.75
CA GLU A 433 11.59 26.76 1.33
C GLU A 433 11.54 28.27 1.07
N GLU A 434 10.54 28.98 1.60
CA GLU A 434 10.45 30.45 1.48
C GLU A 434 11.68 31.15 2.07
N ASN A 435 12.16 30.69 3.23
CA ASN A 435 13.37 31.22 3.85
C ASN A 435 14.61 31.00 2.96
N VAL A 436 14.75 29.84 2.33
CA VAL A 436 15.86 29.58 1.40
C VAL A 436 15.79 30.50 0.18
N TYR A 437 14.61 30.70 -0.40
CA TYR A 437 14.44 31.60 -1.55
C TYR A 437 14.78 33.05 -1.19
N THR A 438 14.36 33.55 -0.04
CA THR A 438 14.69 34.93 0.38
C THR A 438 16.19 35.15 0.57
N ILE A 439 16.90 34.18 1.15
CA ILE A 439 18.37 34.23 1.30
C ILE A 439 19.04 34.24 -0.08
N LEU A 440 18.60 33.38 -1.00
CA LEU A 440 19.13 33.33 -2.35
C LEU A 440 18.89 34.65 -3.11
N GLU A 441 17.71 35.23 -2.99
CA GLU A 441 17.40 36.53 -3.61
C GLU A 441 18.28 37.66 -3.09
N ASP A 442 18.52 37.72 -1.77
CA ASP A 442 19.39 38.74 -1.19
C ASP A 442 20.85 38.55 -1.64
N LEU A 443 21.35 37.31 -1.66
CA LEU A 443 22.70 36.99 -2.15
C LEU A 443 22.87 37.40 -3.62
N VAL A 444 21.87 37.16 -4.47
CA VAL A 444 21.90 37.58 -5.87
C VAL A 444 21.90 39.11 -6.00
N LYS A 445 21.09 39.82 -5.21
CA LYS A 445 21.09 41.29 -5.18
C LYS A 445 22.46 41.84 -4.77
N GLN A 446 23.05 41.28 -3.71
CA GLN A 446 24.40 41.67 -3.25
C GLN A 446 25.46 41.40 -4.32
N LEU A 447 25.38 40.25 -4.99
CA LEU A 447 26.27 39.89 -6.09
C LEU A 447 26.21 40.94 -7.22
N HIS A 448 25.01 41.32 -7.66
CA HIS A 448 24.83 42.35 -8.68
C HIS A 448 25.37 43.71 -8.22
N MET A 449 25.08 44.14 -6.98
CA MET A 449 25.60 45.40 -6.45
C MET A 449 27.13 45.46 -6.39
N ILE A 450 27.79 44.36 -5.99
CA ILE A 450 29.26 44.29 -5.96
C ILE A 450 29.83 44.30 -7.38
N THR A 451 29.19 43.59 -8.30
CA THR A 451 29.60 43.54 -9.71
C THR A 451 29.53 44.92 -10.35
N GLU A 452 28.41 45.64 -10.16
CA GLU A 452 28.24 47.01 -10.67
C GLU A 452 29.29 47.96 -10.10
N LYS A 453 29.55 47.92 -8.78
CA LYS A 453 30.58 48.77 -8.16
C LYS A 453 31.96 48.52 -8.74
N LYS A 454 32.37 47.25 -8.89
CA LYS A 454 33.68 46.91 -9.48
C LYS A 454 33.75 47.31 -10.95
N MET A 455 32.69 47.09 -11.72
CA MET A 455 32.63 47.53 -13.13
C MET A 455 32.75 49.05 -13.26
N CYS A 456 32.07 49.83 -12.40
CA CYS A 456 32.22 51.28 -12.38
C CYS A 456 33.66 51.72 -12.12
N SER A 457 34.37 51.08 -11.18
CA SER A 457 35.78 51.36 -10.93
C SER A 457 36.65 51.07 -12.17
N VAL A 458 36.48 49.91 -12.81
CA VAL A 458 37.24 49.56 -14.03
C VAL A 458 36.96 50.54 -15.17
N LEU A 459 35.69 50.87 -15.41
CA LEU A 459 35.32 51.85 -16.44
C LEU A 459 35.91 53.23 -16.15
N SER A 460 35.96 53.65 -14.88
CA SER A 460 36.56 54.94 -14.51
C SER A 460 38.06 55.01 -14.83
N GLU A 461 38.79 53.92 -14.59
CA GLU A 461 40.20 53.82 -14.98
C GLU A 461 40.37 53.84 -16.50
N GLU A 462 39.52 53.11 -17.23
CA GLU A 462 39.52 53.13 -18.70
C GLU A 462 39.28 54.54 -19.26
N TYR A 463 38.31 55.27 -18.71
CA TYR A 463 38.00 56.63 -19.15
C TYR A 463 39.16 57.61 -18.90
N GLU A 464 39.82 57.51 -17.74
CA GLU A 464 40.95 58.37 -17.42
C GLU A 464 42.15 58.10 -18.35
N LEU A 465 42.44 56.82 -18.63
CA LEU A 465 43.47 56.45 -19.61
C LEU A 465 43.16 56.98 -21.02
N LYS A 466 41.91 56.85 -21.47
CA LYS A 466 41.46 57.41 -22.75
C LYS A 466 41.59 58.93 -22.79
N ARG A 467 41.25 59.61 -21.69
CA ARG A 467 41.35 61.08 -21.57
C ARG A 467 42.80 61.55 -21.70
N GLN A 468 43.74 60.88 -21.02
CA GLN A 468 45.17 61.19 -21.12
C GLN A 468 45.74 60.91 -22.51
N PHE A 469 45.37 59.78 -23.12
CA PHE A 469 45.77 59.45 -24.50
C PHE A 469 45.30 60.51 -25.51
N ASN A 470 44.03 60.92 -25.40
CA ASN A 470 43.46 61.96 -26.25
C ASN A 470 44.12 63.33 -26.01
N GLU A 471 44.47 63.67 -24.76
CA GLU A 471 45.20 64.91 -24.45
C GLU A 471 46.57 64.94 -25.14
N ILE A 472 47.30 63.82 -25.16
CA ILE A 472 48.59 63.73 -25.84
C ILE A 472 48.42 63.90 -27.35
N ILE A 473 47.50 63.15 -27.97
CA ILE A 473 47.24 63.26 -29.42
C ILE A 473 46.86 64.68 -29.80
N TRP A 474 45.98 65.31 -29.01
CA TRP A 474 45.53 66.67 -29.26
C TRP A 474 46.69 67.68 -29.20
N ASN A 475 47.53 67.59 -28.17
CA ASN A 475 48.70 68.45 -28.02
C ASN A 475 49.69 68.29 -29.20
N GLU A 476 50.01 67.05 -29.58
CA GLU A 476 50.94 66.76 -30.67
C GLU A 476 50.41 67.21 -32.03
N SER A 477 49.12 66.95 -32.30
CA SER A 477 48.46 67.36 -33.53
C SER A 477 48.40 68.88 -33.65
N PHE A 478 48.14 69.58 -32.54
CA PHE A 478 48.11 71.04 -32.51
C PHE A 478 49.49 71.64 -32.82
N LEU A 479 50.58 71.04 -32.33
CA LEU A 479 51.92 71.47 -32.69
C LEU A 479 52.18 71.33 -34.19
N HIS A 480 51.80 70.19 -34.79
CA HIS A 480 51.97 69.97 -36.23
C HIS A 480 51.19 71.02 -37.05
N TYR A 481 49.99 71.37 -36.61
CA TYR A 481 49.21 72.46 -37.20
C TYR A 481 49.95 73.81 -37.11
N LEU A 482 50.48 74.16 -35.94
CA LEU A 482 51.24 75.40 -35.77
C LEU A 482 52.49 75.48 -36.67
N GLN A 483 53.15 74.33 -36.92
CA GLN A 483 54.29 74.25 -37.83
C GLN A 483 53.93 74.66 -39.27
N THR A 484 52.69 74.43 -39.69
CA THR A 484 52.24 74.76 -41.06
C THR A 484 51.84 76.23 -41.25
N ILE A 485 51.48 76.93 -40.18
CA ILE A 485 50.86 78.27 -40.26
C ILE A 485 51.78 79.38 -39.77
N LEU A 486 52.57 79.14 -38.73
CA LEU A 486 53.36 80.20 -38.07
C LEU A 486 54.69 80.47 -38.79
N PRO A 487 55.15 81.72 -38.83
CA PRO A 487 56.50 82.05 -39.27
C PRO A 487 57.57 81.51 -38.29
N PRO A 488 58.83 81.33 -38.73
CA PRO A 488 59.84 80.59 -37.96
C PRO A 488 60.10 81.11 -36.53
N ALA A 489 60.12 82.44 -36.32
CA ALA A 489 60.37 83.03 -35.02
C ALA A 489 59.22 82.77 -34.01
N ASP A 490 57.97 82.85 -34.47
CA ASP A 490 56.79 82.62 -33.64
C ASP A 490 56.61 81.12 -33.34
N PHE A 491 56.94 80.25 -34.31
CA PHE A 491 56.96 78.81 -34.11
C PHE A 491 57.99 78.41 -33.04
N MET A 492 59.20 78.99 -33.05
CA MET A 492 60.22 78.71 -32.01
C MET A 492 59.71 79.05 -30.60
N ASN A 493 58.98 80.15 -30.45
CA ASN A 493 58.39 80.53 -29.16
C ASN A 493 57.24 79.58 -28.75
N ALA A 494 56.39 79.18 -29.70
CA ALA A 494 55.33 78.19 -29.47
C ALA A 494 55.89 76.80 -29.09
N TRP A 495 56.98 76.38 -29.73
CA TRP A 495 57.70 75.14 -29.43
C TRP A 495 58.24 75.12 -28.00
N LEU A 496 58.88 76.20 -27.54
CA LEU A 496 59.37 76.28 -26.15
C LEU A 496 58.25 76.14 -25.12
N LYS A 497 57.06 76.68 -25.41
CA LYS A 497 55.87 76.51 -24.57
C LYS A 497 55.34 75.07 -24.64
N HIS A 498 55.37 74.45 -25.80
CA HIS A 498 54.99 73.05 -25.99
C HIS A 498 55.96 72.08 -25.27
N CYS A 499 57.26 72.35 -25.25
CA CYS A 499 58.23 71.57 -24.47
C CYS A 499 57.89 71.61 -22.96
N LYS A 500 57.57 72.79 -22.41
CA LYS A 500 57.10 72.89 -21.02
C LYS A 500 55.84 72.07 -20.77
N ARG A 501 54.90 72.06 -21.72
CA ARG A 501 53.68 71.25 -21.61
C ARG A 501 53.97 69.75 -21.65
N ARG A 502 54.92 69.30 -22.50
CA ARG A 502 55.38 67.90 -22.52
C ARG A 502 56.01 67.49 -21.19
N GLU A 503 56.84 68.34 -20.61
CA GLU A 503 57.42 68.10 -19.27
C GLU A 503 56.34 67.98 -18.18
N GLU A 504 55.25 68.74 -18.25
CA GLU A 504 54.10 68.59 -17.34
C GLU A 504 53.39 67.25 -17.52
N ILE A 505 53.19 66.81 -18.77
CA ILE A 505 52.55 65.52 -19.08
C ILE A 505 53.42 64.35 -18.61
N GLU A 506 54.74 64.42 -18.83
CA GLU A 506 55.71 63.41 -18.41
C GLU A 506 55.82 63.30 -16.88
N LYS A 507 55.67 64.40 -16.15
CA LYS A 507 55.58 64.34 -14.67
C LYS A 507 54.32 63.62 -14.19
N ASN A 508 53.21 63.76 -14.91
CA ASN A 508 51.94 63.14 -14.55
C ASN A 508 51.87 61.63 -14.90
N SER A 509 52.64 61.15 -15.89
CA SER A 509 52.62 59.74 -16.31
C SER A 509 53.14 58.78 -15.23
N LEU A 510 54.04 59.23 -14.35
CA LEU A 510 54.58 58.43 -13.24
C LEU A 510 53.52 58.00 -12.19
N ILE A 511 52.36 58.65 -12.19
CA ILE A 511 51.25 58.31 -11.28
C ILE A 511 50.44 57.11 -11.80
N VAL A 512 50.42 56.90 -13.12
CA VAL A 512 49.56 55.91 -13.80
C VAL A 512 50.02 54.48 -13.59
N GLU A 513 51.33 54.23 -13.45
CA GLU A 513 51.88 52.88 -13.22
C GLU A 513 51.40 52.26 -11.89
N LYS A 514 50.90 53.07 -10.94
CA LYS A 514 50.36 52.59 -9.66
C LYS A 514 48.87 52.24 -9.69
N ILE A 515 48.13 52.60 -10.73
CA ILE A 515 46.65 52.49 -10.74
C ILE A 515 46.19 51.07 -11.08
N TYR A 516 46.90 50.37 -11.98
CA TYR A 516 46.56 49.01 -12.43
C TYR A 516 46.55 47.93 -11.33
N SER A 517 46.95 48.24 -10.09
CA SER A 517 47.01 47.28 -8.99
C SER A 517 45.78 47.27 -8.07
N LEU A 518 44.75 48.09 -8.34
CA LEU A 518 43.66 48.29 -7.37
C LEU A 518 42.43 47.39 -7.59
N VAL A 519 42.21 46.85 -8.79
CA VAL A 519 41.01 46.04 -9.10
C VAL A 519 41.38 44.67 -9.68
N PHE A 520 40.97 43.60 -9.00
CA PHE A 520 41.16 42.21 -9.43
C PHE A 520 39.82 41.47 -9.56
N PRO A 521 39.71 40.45 -10.44
CA PRO A 521 38.55 39.58 -10.52
C PRO A 521 38.61 38.52 -9.39
N ASP A 522 38.24 38.91 -8.18
CA ASP A 522 38.38 38.10 -6.96
C ASP A 522 37.05 37.79 -6.24
N MET A 523 35.92 37.87 -6.95
CA MET A 523 34.61 37.55 -6.38
C MET A 523 34.52 36.06 -6.01
N ARG A 524 34.22 35.78 -4.73
CA ARG A 524 34.02 34.42 -4.21
C ARG A 524 32.83 34.44 -3.26
N ILE A 525 31.98 33.42 -3.35
CA ILE A 525 30.91 33.18 -2.38
C ILE A 525 31.49 32.34 -1.25
N LYS A 526 31.33 32.79 0.00
CA LYS A 526 31.77 32.05 1.20
C LYS A 526 30.59 31.90 2.15
N GLY A 527 30.03 30.70 2.24
CA GLY A 527 28.95 30.34 3.15
C GLY A 527 28.34 28.99 2.77
N ASN A 528 28.07 28.14 3.76
CA ASN A 528 27.35 26.88 3.57
C ASN A 528 25.95 27.03 4.17
N ILE A 529 24.91 26.72 3.41
CA ILE A 529 23.53 26.64 3.89
C ILE A 529 23.25 25.17 4.21
N ASN A 530 23.11 24.85 5.50
CA ASN A 530 22.78 23.49 5.95
C ASN A 530 21.35 23.48 6.47
N ILE A 531 20.54 22.53 6.02
CA ILE A 531 19.23 22.26 6.59
C ILE A 531 19.44 21.32 7.76
N VAL A 532 19.14 21.80 8.97
CA VAL A 532 19.31 21.03 10.20
C VAL A 532 17.93 20.82 10.83
N THR A 533 17.67 19.61 11.32
CA THR A 533 16.46 19.34 12.10
C THR A 533 16.67 19.77 13.55
N GLU A 534 15.62 20.18 14.26
CA GLU A 534 15.74 20.59 15.67
C GLU A 534 16.40 19.50 16.54
N GLY A 535 16.11 18.21 16.28
CA GLY A 535 16.77 17.11 16.97
C GLY A 535 18.28 17.02 16.70
N SER A 536 18.72 17.35 15.48
CA SER A 536 20.15 17.44 15.16
C SER A 536 20.81 18.65 15.83
N ILE A 537 20.10 19.78 16.00
CA ILE A 537 20.60 20.97 16.72
C ILE A 537 20.78 20.65 18.21
N GLU A 538 19.83 19.94 18.82
CA GLU A 538 19.92 19.51 20.22
C GLU A 538 21.10 18.55 20.44
N HIS A 539 21.30 17.61 19.52
CA HIS A 539 22.47 16.71 19.55
C HIS A 539 23.79 17.47 19.35
N GLU A 540 23.90 18.38 18.38
CA GLU A 540 25.11 19.21 18.19
C GLU A 540 25.42 20.08 19.41
N ASN A 541 24.41 20.64 20.07
CA ASN A 541 24.58 21.41 21.31
C ASN A 541 25.02 20.54 22.50
N LEU A 542 24.54 19.29 22.58
CA LEU A 542 24.97 18.33 23.60
C LEU A 542 26.42 17.84 23.37
N PHE A 543 26.87 17.70 22.13
CA PHE A 543 28.25 17.29 21.84
C PHE A 543 29.25 18.46 21.88
N HIS A 544 28.90 19.66 21.41
CA HIS A 544 29.77 20.83 21.50
C HIS A 544 29.93 21.41 22.91
N SER A 545 29.05 21.07 23.86
CA SER A 545 29.26 21.41 25.27
C SER A 545 30.31 20.53 25.98
N THR A 546 30.75 19.43 25.37
CA THR A 546 31.80 18.55 25.94
C THR A 546 33.22 18.80 25.43
N GLU A 547 33.41 19.61 24.38
CA GLU A 547 34.74 19.95 23.85
C GLU A 547 35.33 21.26 24.39
N ASN A 548 34.62 21.96 25.29
CA ASN A 548 35.08 23.21 25.92
C ASN A 548 35.33 23.09 27.44
N LEU A 549 35.69 21.90 27.94
CA LEU A 549 36.16 21.69 29.32
C LEU A 549 37.60 21.19 29.37
#